data_AF-A0A7C6D0F1-F1
#
_entry.id   AF-A0A7C6D0F1-F1
#
_cell.length_a   1.000
_cell.length_b   1.000
_cell.length_c   1.000
_cell.angle_alpha   90.00
_cell.angle_beta   90.00
_cell.angle_gamma   90.00
#
_symmetry.space_group_name_H-M   'P 1'
#
loop_
_entity.id
_entity.type
_entity.pdbx_description
1 polymer ?
#
loop_
_entity_poly.entity_id
_entity_poly.type
_entity_poly.pdbx_seq_one_letter_code
_entity_poly.pdbx_strand_id
1 'polypeptide(L)'
;MLAETMAPGYSMNDDTISDLGIMPGSATLFNGVVMLTGMLVVAGGLLFHRHHGRNVITALFILSGVGTFGVGVFTVNTPEMHTIFAVMAFLSSNVLAIASHAILRGPLKALSVVLGANGLVFLIIMGMAYAGMELLFGPIGYGGTERMIVFPVMVWLLGLGGYLMGPQGNDARREGREHHA
;
A
#
# COMPACT_ATOMS: atom_id res chain seq x y z
N MET A 1 -7.78 -12.20 2.38
CA MET A 1 -8.14 -12.55 3.78
C MET A 1 -9.65 -12.64 3.97
N LEU A 2 -10.44 -11.60 4.31
CA LEU A 2 -11.90 -11.82 4.52
C LEU A 2 -12.69 -12.05 3.21
N ALA A 3 -12.51 -11.20 2.21
CA ALA A 3 -13.18 -11.37 0.91
C ALA A 3 -12.85 -12.74 0.26
N GLU A 4 -11.66 -13.25 0.50
CA GLU A 4 -11.19 -14.54 0.02
C GLU A 4 -11.94 -15.72 0.64
N THR A 5 -12.32 -15.67 1.93
CA THR A 5 -13.15 -16.73 2.53
C THR A 5 -14.55 -16.80 1.93
N MET A 6 -14.92 -15.82 1.12
CA MET A 6 -16.21 -15.72 0.42
C MET A 6 -16.10 -16.06 -1.06
N ALA A 7 -14.92 -16.45 -1.56
CA ALA A 7 -14.64 -16.65 -2.98
C ALA A 7 -14.31 -18.13 -3.29
N PRO A 8 -15.31 -18.97 -3.59
CA PRO A 8 -15.08 -20.38 -3.92
C PRO A 8 -14.17 -20.52 -5.15
N GLY A 9 -13.17 -21.41 -5.06
CA GLY A 9 -12.26 -21.70 -6.16
C GLY A 9 -11.07 -20.74 -6.28
N TYR A 10 -10.99 -19.70 -5.44
CA TYR A 10 -9.87 -18.78 -5.40
C TYR A 10 -8.58 -19.45 -4.90
N SER A 11 -7.48 -19.29 -5.62
CA SER A 11 -6.14 -19.74 -5.28
C SER A 11 -5.23 -18.56 -4.97
N MET A 12 -4.64 -18.50 -3.78
CA MET A 12 -3.64 -17.46 -3.48
C MET A 12 -2.39 -17.53 -4.37
N ASN A 13 -2.10 -18.70 -4.94
CA ASN A 13 -0.94 -18.91 -5.79
C ASN A 13 -1.21 -18.44 -7.22
N ASP A 14 -2.37 -18.81 -7.76
CA ASP A 14 -2.69 -18.62 -9.17
C ASP A 14 -3.45 -17.31 -9.43
N ASP A 15 -4.25 -16.84 -8.47
CA ASP A 15 -5.11 -15.66 -8.63
C ASP A 15 -4.54 -14.42 -7.94
N THR A 16 -4.62 -13.29 -8.63
CA THR A 16 -4.32 -11.97 -8.08
C THR A 16 -5.27 -11.67 -6.92
N ILE A 17 -4.84 -10.84 -5.98
CA ILE A 17 -5.73 -10.27 -4.97
C ILE A 17 -6.87 -9.49 -5.64
N SER A 18 -6.61 -8.91 -6.81
CA SER A 18 -7.57 -8.14 -7.60
C SER A 18 -8.70 -8.98 -8.20
N ASP A 19 -8.50 -10.28 -8.40
CA ASP A 19 -9.56 -11.21 -8.87
C ASP A 19 -10.71 -11.33 -7.85
N LEU A 20 -10.43 -11.09 -6.56
CA LEU A 20 -11.48 -10.99 -5.53
C LEU A 20 -12.49 -9.87 -5.84
N GLY A 21 -12.13 -8.91 -6.68
CA GLY A 21 -13.00 -7.82 -7.12
C GLY A 21 -14.05 -8.20 -8.16
N ILE A 22 -13.99 -9.41 -8.73
CA ILE A 22 -14.99 -9.90 -9.68
C ILE A 22 -15.65 -11.21 -9.26
N MET A 23 -15.09 -11.91 -8.26
CA MET A 23 -15.63 -13.19 -7.84
C MET A 23 -16.97 -13.05 -7.11
N PRO A 24 -17.93 -13.97 -7.38
CA PRO A 24 -19.21 -13.99 -6.68
C PRO A 24 -19.02 -14.08 -5.16
N GLY A 25 -19.77 -13.27 -4.40
CA GLY A 25 -19.71 -13.24 -2.95
C GLY A 25 -18.66 -12.27 -2.38
N SER A 26 -17.50 -12.12 -3.03
CA SER A 26 -16.38 -11.29 -2.52
C SER A 26 -16.32 -9.89 -3.11
N ALA A 27 -16.75 -9.70 -4.37
CA ALA A 27 -16.56 -8.48 -5.15
C ALA A 27 -17.00 -7.19 -4.44
N THR A 28 -18.19 -7.18 -3.84
CA THR A 28 -18.73 -5.97 -3.17
C THR A 28 -17.87 -5.57 -1.98
N LEU A 29 -17.51 -6.53 -1.13
CA LEU A 29 -16.69 -6.27 0.04
C LEU A 29 -15.28 -5.85 -0.37
N PHE A 30 -14.67 -6.58 -1.31
CA PHE A 30 -13.30 -6.30 -1.76
C PHE A 30 -13.20 -4.91 -2.39
N ASN A 31 -13.99 -4.62 -3.43
CA ASN A 31 -13.93 -3.34 -4.13
C ASN A 31 -14.30 -2.18 -3.19
N GLY A 32 -15.32 -2.36 -2.34
CA GLY A 32 -15.72 -1.34 -1.38
C GLY A 32 -14.61 -0.97 -0.40
N VAL A 33 -13.90 -1.97 0.15
CA VAL A 33 -12.77 -1.74 1.06
C VAL A 33 -11.57 -1.13 0.32
N VAL A 34 -11.28 -1.57 -0.91
CA VAL A 34 -10.20 -1.00 -1.73
C VAL A 34 -10.48 0.47 -2.04
N MET A 35 -11.70 0.81 -2.46
CA MET A 35 -12.11 2.20 -2.70
C MET A 35 -12.00 3.04 -1.43
N LEU A 36 -12.56 2.57 -0.32
CA LEU A 36 -12.47 3.27 0.97
C LEU A 36 -11.01 3.49 1.39
N THR A 37 -10.15 2.48 1.21
CA THR A 37 -8.72 2.58 1.50
C THR A 37 -8.08 3.69 0.67
N GLY A 38 -8.35 3.73 -0.63
CA GLY A 38 -7.86 4.79 -1.51
C GLY A 38 -8.28 6.19 -1.05
N MET A 39 -9.55 6.37 -0.68
CA MET A 39 -10.06 7.64 -0.14
C MET A 39 -9.36 8.04 1.17
N LEU A 40 -9.16 7.08 2.08
CA LEU A 40 -8.49 7.33 3.36
C LEU A 40 -7.00 7.66 3.18
N VAL A 41 -6.32 7.03 2.22
CA VAL A 41 -4.94 7.34 1.87
C VAL A 41 -4.82 8.77 1.30
N VAL A 42 -5.74 9.18 0.42
CA VAL A 42 -5.83 10.58 -0.05
C VAL A 42 -6.03 11.54 1.12
N ALA A 43 -7.03 11.28 1.97
CA ALA A 43 -7.33 12.12 3.13
C ALA A 43 -6.13 12.22 4.08
N GLY A 44 -5.46 11.09 4.35
CA GLY A 44 -4.23 11.01 5.14
C GLY A 44 -3.11 11.87 4.55
N GLY A 45 -2.92 11.83 3.23
CA GLY A 45 -1.97 12.69 2.53
C GLY A 45 -2.24 14.19 2.67
N LEU A 46 -3.52 14.58 2.55
CA LEU A 46 -3.93 15.99 2.72
C LEU A 46 -3.73 16.48 4.15
N LEU A 47 -4.06 15.66 5.15
CA LEU A 47 -3.81 15.96 6.55
C LEU A 47 -2.31 16.03 6.84
N PHE A 48 -1.54 15.07 6.33
CA PHE A 48 -0.09 15.04 6.44
C PHE A 48 0.55 16.32 5.86
N HIS A 49 0.09 16.76 4.69
CA HIS A 49 0.54 17.98 4.04
C HIS A 49 0.35 19.21 4.92
N ARG A 50 -0.84 19.35 5.53
CA ARG A 50 -1.14 20.49 6.42
C ARG A 50 -0.19 20.62 7.59
N HIS A 51 0.30 19.50 8.13
CA HIS A 51 1.19 19.51 9.28
C HIS A 51 2.68 19.54 8.93
N HIS A 52 3.09 18.96 7.80
CA HIS A 52 4.51 18.77 7.47
C HIS A 52 4.99 19.56 6.24
N GLY A 53 4.09 20.04 5.38
CA GLY A 53 4.44 20.82 4.18
C GLY A 53 5.30 20.08 3.15
N ARG A 54 5.34 18.74 3.16
CA ARG A 54 6.22 17.96 2.27
C ARG A 54 5.50 17.57 0.98
N ASN A 55 5.66 18.39 -0.06
CA ASN A 55 4.97 18.25 -1.35
C ASN A 55 5.16 16.87 -2.01
N VAL A 56 6.39 16.34 -2.03
CA VAL A 56 6.67 15.04 -2.68
C VAL A 56 5.95 13.89 -1.98
N ILE A 57 6.03 13.81 -0.65
CA ILE A 57 5.33 12.78 0.14
C ILE A 57 3.81 12.93 -0.02
N THR A 58 3.31 14.18 -0.04
CA THR A 58 1.89 14.46 -0.28
C THR A 58 1.46 13.94 -1.66
N ALA A 59 2.20 14.26 -2.72
CA ALA A 59 1.88 13.80 -4.07
C ALA A 59 1.86 12.27 -4.15
N LEU A 60 2.81 11.59 -3.50
CA LEU A 60 2.85 10.13 -3.43
C LEU A 60 1.65 9.54 -2.68
N PHE A 61 1.18 10.16 -1.59
CA PHE A 61 -0.09 9.79 -0.95
C PHE A 61 -1.27 9.93 -1.91
N ILE A 62 -1.37 11.08 -2.60
CA ILE A 62 -2.49 11.33 -3.52
C ILE A 62 -2.48 10.31 -4.67
N LEU A 63 -1.33 10.08 -5.31
CA LEU A 63 -1.20 9.11 -6.38
C LEU A 63 -1.50 7.68 -5.90
N SER A 64 -1.04 7.31 -4.70
CA SER A 64 -1.32 6.01 -4.12
C SER A 64 -2.80 5.83 -3.84
N GLY A 65 -3.44 6.81 -3.20
CA GLY A 65 -4.85 6.73 -2.89
C GLY A 65 -5.75 6.79 -4.12
N VAL A 66 -5.42 7.60 -5.13
CA VAL A 66 -6.15 7.64 -6.41
C VAL A 66 -5.97 6.33 -7.18
N GLY A 67 -4.74 5.80 -7.23
CA GLY A 67 -4.45 4.48 -7.79
C GLY A 67 -5.30 3.40 -7.14
N THR A 68 -5.24 3.29 -5.81
CA THR A 68 -5.99 2.29 -5.04
C THR A 68 -7.49 2.46 -5.20
N PHE A 69 -8.02 3.68 -5.19
CA PHE A 69 -9.44 3.92 -5.44
C PHE A 69 -9.84 3.45 -6.85
N GLY A 70 -9.03 3.79 -7.85
CA GLY A 70 -9.24 3.39 -9.23
C GLY A 70 -9.23 1.88 -9.43
N VAL A 71 -8.39 1.12 -8.72
CA VAL A 71 -8.40 -0.36 -8.76
C VAL A 71 -9.75 -0.94 -8.34
N GLY A 72 -10.41 -0.35 -7.34
CA GLY A 72 -11.73 -0.80 -6.90
C GLY A 72 -12.87 -0.40 -7.85
N VAL A 73 -12.68 0.65 -8.65
CA VAL A 73 -13.64 1.09 -9.69
C VAL A 73 -13.47 0.31 -10.99
N PHE A 74 -12.22 0.23 -11.46
CA PHE A 74 -11.82 -0.46 -12.69
C PHE A 74 -11.26 -1.82 -12.31
N THR A 75 -12.16 -2.79 -12.15
CA THR A 75 -11.79 -4.18 -11.80
C THR A 75 -11.07 -4.87 -12.96
N VAL A 76 -10.60 -6.10 -12.73
CA VAL A 76 -9.92 -6.92 -13.76
C VAL A 76 -10.76 -7.15 -15.03
N ASN A 77 -12.09 -6.94 -15.00
CA ASN A 77 -12.95 -6.94 -16.19
C ASN A 77 -12.68 -5.76 -17.16
N THR A 78 -11.97 -4.74 -16.71
CA THR A 78 -11.53 -3.58 -17.50
C THR A 78 -10.01 -3.52 -17.52
N PRO A 79 -9.33 -4.48 -18.18
CA PRO A 79 -7.90 -4.77 -17.95
C PRO A 79 -6.99 -3.56 -18.21
N GLU A 80 -7.22 -2.80 -19.28
CA GLU A 80 -6.39 -1.62 -19.61
C GLU A 80 -6.42 -0.57 -18.49
N MET A 81 -7.62 -0.19 -18.04
CA MET A 81 -7.79 0.79 -16.96
C MET A 81 -7.30 0.21 -15.62
N HIS A 82 -7.63 -1.04 -15.34
CA HIS A 82 -7.19 -1.73 -14.12
C HIS A 82 -5.66 -1.70 -14.00
N THR A 83 -4.94 -2.05 -15.06
CA THR A 83 -3.46 -2.03 -15.06
C THR A 83 -2.91 -0.63 -14.81
N ILE A 84 -3.47 0.42 -15.41
CA ILE A 84 -3.01 1.80 -15.19
C ILE A 84 -3.14 2.18 -13.71
N PHE A 85 -4.31 1.94 -13.11
CA PHE A 85 -4.55 2.28 -11.71
C PHE A 85 -3.81 1.36 -10.73
N ALA A 86 -3.63 0.08 -11.05
CA ALA A 86 -2.85 -0.86 -10.25
C ALA A 86 -1.36 -0.48 -10.23
N VAL A 87 -0.76 -0.19 -11.39
CA VAL A 87 0.64 0.28 -11.47
C VAL A 87 0.79 1.61 -10.73
N MET A 88 -0.15 2.55 -10.91
CA MET A 88 -0.15 3.81 -10.17
C MET A 88 -0.16 3.56 -8.65
N ALA A 89 -1.08 2.71 -8.16
CA ALA A 89 -1.20 2.36 -6.76
C ALA A 89 0.10 1.73 -6.23
N PHE A 90 0.56 0.66 -6.87
CA PHE A 90 1.69 -0.15 -6.43
C PHE A 90 3.01 0.62 -6.45
N LEU A 91 3.28 1.36 -7.54
CA LEU A 91 4.51 2.14 -7.65
C LEU A 91 4.53 3.25 -6.61
N SER A 92 3.47 4.07 -6.57
CA SER A 92 3.45 5.23 -5.69
C SER A 92 3.40 4.85 -4.21
N SER A 93 2.68 3.80 -3.81
CA SER A 93 2.63 3.34 -2.41
C SER A 93 3.99 2.82 -1.94
N ASN A 94 4.69 2.06 -2.77
CA ASN A 94 5.99 1.51 -2.39
C ASN A 94 7.10 2.58 -2.42
N VAL A 95 7.04 3.53 -3.35
CA VAL A 95 7.91 4.72 -3.34
C VAL A 95 7.59 5.61 -2.14
N LEU A 96 6.31 5.77 -1.78
CA LEU A 96 5.89 6.49 -0.57
C LEU A 96 6.49 5.87 0.68
N ALA A 97 6.45 4.52 0.78
CA ALA A 97 7.04 3.79 1.88
C ALA A 97 8.53 4.10 2.02
N ILE A 98 9.29 4.02 0.92
CA ILE A 98 10.70 4.40 0.91
C ILE A 98 10.85 5.87 1.31
N ALA A 99 10.19 6.80 0.62
CA ALA A 99 10.33 8.24 0.83
C ALA A 99 10.02 8.68 2.27
N SER A 100 9.16 7.94 2.98
CA SER A 100 8.85 8.20 4.39
C SER A 100 10.07 8.02 5.32
N HIS A 101 11.15 7.36 4.88
CA HIS A 101 12.40 7.29 5.64
C HIS A 101 12.95 8.68 6.03
N ALA A 102 12.55 9.72 5.31
CA ALA A 102 13.00 11.10 5.52
C ALA A 102 12.23 11.81 6.64
N ILE A 103 11.13 11.25 7.15
CA ILE A 103 10.39 11.75 8.33
C ILE A 103 10.46 10.79 9.51
N LEU A 104 10.76 9.51 9.25
CA LEU A 104 10.76 8.46 10.27
C LEU A 104 12.06 8.41 11.08
N ARG A 105 11.95 7.89 12.30
CA ARG A 105 13.07 7.66 13.23
C ARG A 105 13.05 6.22 13.74
N GLY A 106 14.20 5.77 14.25
CA GLY A 106 14.33 4.44 14.84
C GLY A 106 14.14 3.29 13.82
N PRO A 107 13.76 2.09 14.29
CA PRO A 107 13.64 0.89 13.45
C PRO A 107 12.66 1.06 12.27
N LEU A 108 11.58 1.82 12.46
CA LEU A 108 10.57 2.03 11.43
C LEU A 108 11.14 2.70 10.17
N LYS A 109 12.19 3.51 10.30
CA LYS A 109 12.88 4.11 9.15
C LYS A 109 13.46 3.03 8.23
N ALA A 110 14.22 2.09 8.77
CA ALA A 110 14.83 1.01 8.00
C ALA A 110 13.75 0.05 7.46
N LEU A 111 12.76 -0.27 8.30
CA LEU A 111 11.65 -1.12 7.91
C LEU A 111 10.88 -0.54 6.72
N SER A 112 10.66 0.77 6.69
CA SER A 112 9.93 1.43 5.59
C SER A 112 10.66 1.31 4.25
N VAL A 113 11.99 1.43 4.26
CA VAL A 113 12.82 1.23 3.06
C VAL A 113 12.75 -0.21 2.60
N VAL A 114 12.89 -1.18 3.51
CA VAL A 114 12.86 -2.62 3.17
C VAL A 114 11.50 -3.02 2.61
N LEU A 115 10.40 -2.63 3.26
CA LEU A 115 9.05 -3.00 2.82
C LEU A 115 8.71 -2.39 1.46
N GLY A 116 9.01 -1.11 1.24
CA GLY A 116 8.80 -0.48 -0.05
C GLY A 116 9.71 -1.03 -1.15
N ALA A 117 10.99 -1.29 -0.84
CA ALA A 117 11.91 -1.90 -1.80
C ALA A 117 11.46 -3.30 -2.22
N ASN A 118 10.97 -4.11 -1.27
CA ASN A 118 10.40 -5.43 -1.57
C ASN A 118 9.27 -5.29 -2.60
N GLY A 119 8.30 -4.41 -2.36
CA GLY A 119 7.18 -4.27 -3.29
C GLY A 119 7.61 -3.76 -4.67
N LEU A 120 8.61 -2.88 -4.76
CA LEU A 120 9.18 -2.47 -6.05
C LEU A 120 9.90 -3.60 -6.79
N VAL A 121 10.65 -4.44 -6.09
CA VAL A 121 11.29 -5.62 -6.69
C VAL A 121 10.23 -6.55 -7.28
N PHE A 122 9.16 -6.84 -6.53
CA PHE A 122 8.09 -7.71 -7.03
C PHE A 122 7.23 -7.05 -8.12
N LEU A 123 7.11 -5.72 -8.14
CA LEU A 123 6.49 -4.99 -9.25
C LEU A 123 7.31 -5.12 -10.54
N ILE A 124 8.64 -5.07 -10.44
CA ILE A 124 9.54 -5.31 -11.58
C ILE A 124 9.43 -6.78 -12.04
N ILE A 125 9.43 -7.74 -11.12
CA ILE A 125 9.22 -9.17 -11.43
C ILE A 125 7.90 -9.37 -12.17
N MET A 126 6.81 -8.77 -11.68
CA MET A 126 5.51 -8.82 -12.32
C MET A 126 5.57 -8.28 -13.76
N GLY A 127 6.17 -7.12 -13.97
CA GLY A 127 6.35 -6.53 -15.29
C GLY A 127 7.19 -7.39 -16.25
N MET A 128 8.29 -7.98 -15.75
CA MET A 128 9.12 -8.90 -16.54
C MET A 128 8.38 -10.19 -16.90
N ALA A 129 7.57 -10.72 -15.98
CA ALA A 129 6.75 -11.89 -16.25
C ALA A 129 5.73 -11.63 -17.38
N TYR A 130 5.07 -10.47 -17.37
CA TYR A 130 4.21 -10.03 -18.50
C TYR A 130 4.96 -9.84 -19.82
N ALA A 131 6.28 -9.61 -19.77
CA ALA A 131 7.14 -9.55 -20.95
C ALA A 131 7.64 -10.93 -21.42
N GLY A 132 7.08 -12.03 -20.89
CA GLY A 132 7.37 -13.41 -21.29
C GLY A 132 8.31 -14.17 -20.35
N MET A 133 8.66 -13.61 -19.19
CA MET A 133 9.53 -14.26 -18.20
C MET A 133 8.72 -14.91 -17.05
N GLU A 134 7.65 -15.63 -17.37
CA GLU A 134 6.67 -16.17 -16.40
C GLU A 134 7.30 -17.05 -15.30
N LEU A 135 8.44 -17.70 -15.59
CA LEU A 135 9.21 -18.49 -14.62
C LEU A 135 9.67 -17.67 -13.39
N LEU A 136 9.72 -16.34 -13.50
CA LEU A 136 10.10 -15.46 -12.39
C LEU A 136 9.07 -15.43 -11.25
N PHE A 137 7.82 -15.84 -11.49
CA PHE A 137 6.84 -16.02 -10.41
C PHE A 137 7.27 -17.11 -9.41
N GLY A 138 8.02 -18.11 -9.90
CA GLY A 138 8.55 -19.18 -9.07
C GLY A 138 7.45 -19.90 -8.25
N PRO A 139 7.79 -20.42 -7.05
CA PRO A 139 6.86 -21.22 -6.25
C PRO A 139 5.66 -20.44 -5.68
N ILE A 140 5.75 -19.11 -5.59
CA ILE A 140 4.67 -18.29 -5.02
C ILE A 140 3.59 -17.94 -6.06
N GLY A 141 3.85 -18.22 -7.34
CA GLY A 141 2.91 -18.01 -8.42
C GLY A 141 2.61 -16.53 -8.72
N TYR A 142 1.70 -16.33 -9.66
CA TYR A 142 1.25 -15.02 -10.12
C TYR A 142 0.57 -14.24 -8.98
N GLY A 143 -0.32 -14.90 -8.24
CA GLY A 143 -1.04 -14.33 -7.10
C GLY A 143 -0.14 -13.99 -5.90
N GLY A 144 0.86 -14.83 -5.61
CA GLY A 144 1.83 -14.55 -4.55
C GLY A 144 2.75 -13.38 -4.88
N THR A 145 3.14 -13.26 -6.15
CA THR A 145 3.95 -12.13 -6.65
C THR A 145 3.25 -10.80 -6.40
N GLU A 146 1.96 -10.69 -6.75
CA GLU A 146 1.21 -9.45 -6.50
C GLU A 146 1.09 -9.15 -4.99
N ARG A 147 0.89 -10.16 -4.14
CA ARG A 147 0.85 -9.98 -2.67
C ARG A 147 2.17 -9.47 -2.10
N MET A 148 3.30 -9.83 -2.71
CA MET A 148 4.61 -9.28 -2.32
C MET A 148 4.79 -7.82 -2.72
N ILE A 149 3.96 -7.30 -3.62
CA ILE A 149 3.83 -5.86 -3.91
C ILE A 149 2.99 -5.15 -2.85
N VAL A 150 1.91 -5.78 -2.40
CA VAL A 150 0.85 -5.15 -1.60
C VAL A 150 1.02 -5.33 -0.09
N PHE A 151 1.21 -6.54 0.41
CA PHE A 151 1.22 -6.81 1.85
C PHE A 151 2.33 -6.07 2.61
N PRO A 152 3.58 -6.00 2.12
CA PRO A 152 4.63 -5.24 2.79
C PRO A 152 4.27 -3.76 2.95
N VAL A 153 3.71 -3.13 1.92
CA VAL A 153 3.32 -1.71 2.01
C VAL A 153 2.09 -1.50 2.89
N MET A 154 1.18 -2.46 3.00
CA MET A 154 0.09 -2.40 3.98
C MET A 154 0.61 -2.46 5.43
N VAL A 155 1.58 -3.33 5.71
CA VAL A 155 2.26 -3.37 7.02
C VAL A 155 2.95 -2.04 7.31
N TRP A 156 3.64 -1.47 6.32
CA TRP A 156 4.23 -0.15 6.44
C TRP A 156 3.18 0.93 6.72
N LEU A 157 2.04 0.93 6.02
CA LEU A 157 0.99 1.94 6.18
C LEU A 157 0.41 1.94 7.60
N LEU A 158 0.17 0.74 8.15
CA LEU A 158 -0.23 0.59 9.55
C LEU A 158 0.84 1.12 10.52
N GLY A 159 2.11 0.77 10.28
CA GLY A 159 3.23 1.26 11.07
C GLY A 159 3.39 2.79 11.01
N LEU A 160 3.24 3.38 9.83
CA LEU A 160 3.26 4.83 9.65
C LEU A 160 2.10 5.49 10.38
N GLY A 161 0.89 4.96 10.29
CA GLY A 161 -0.27 5.47 11.01
C GLY A 161 -0.02 5.51 12.51
N GLY A 162 0.48 4.40 13.08
CA GLY A 162 0.87 4.34 14.50
C GLY A 162 1.96 5.34 14.86
N TYR A 163 2.98 5.49 14.01
CA TYR A 163 4.06 6.46 14.22
C TYR A 163 3.56 7.91 14.25
N LEU A 164 2.65 8.27 13.33
CA LEU A 164 2.11 9.63 13.24
C LEU A 164 1.15 9.97 14.39
N MET A 165 0.50 8.97 14.99
CA MET A 165 -0.35 9.13 16.18
C MET A 165 0.44 9.12 17.50
N GLY A 166 1.71 8.71 17.47
CA GLY A 166 2.55 8.62 18.66
C GLY A 166 2.89 10.01 19.26
N PRO A 167 3.11 10.10 20.58
CA PRO A 167 3.51 11.34 21.23
C PRO A 167 4.78 11.90 20.59
N GLN A 168 4.71 13.15 20.11
CA GLN A 168 5.91 13.85 19.68
C GLN A 168 6.70 14.18 20.95
N GLY A 169 7.97 13.76 21.04
CA GLY A 169 8.81 13.84 22.25
C GLY A 169 9.11 15.23 22.83
N ASN A 170 8.27 16.22 22.58
CA ASN A 170 8.26 17.51 23.27
C ASN A 170 7.49 17.50 24.59
N ASP A 171 6.57 16.56 24.82
CA ASP A 171 5.81 16.50 26.09
C ASP A 171 6.68 16.01 27.26
N ALA A 172 7.57 15.03 27.02
CA ALA A 172 8.52 14.55 28.02
C ALA A 172 9.58 15.62 28.44
N ARG A 173 9.82 16.63 27.60
CA ARG A 173 10.72 17.76 27.94
C ARG A 173 10.03 18.90 28.69
N ARG A 174 8.69 18.97 28.64
CA ARG A 174 7.92 19.97 29.38
C ARG A 174 7.62 19.51 30.80
N GLU A 175 7.23 18.25 31.00
CA GLU A 175 7.01 17.68 32.34
C GLU A 175 8.29 17.68 33.19
N GLY A 176 9.44 17.40 32.59
CA GLY A 176 10.73 17.45 33.29
C GLY A 176 11.21 18.87 33.65
N ARG A 177 10.62 19.94 33.10
CA ARG A 177 10.97 21.33 33.46
C ARG A 177 10.06 21.90 34.53
N GLU A 178 8.82 21.43 34.64
CA GLU A 178 7.86 21.90 35.65
C GLU A 178 8.11 21.26 37.02
N HIS A 179 8.77 20.11 37.09
CA HIS A 179 9.17 19.49 38.37
C HIS A 179 10.49 20.01 38.95
N HIS A 180 11.15 20.96 38.29
CA HIS A 180 12.43 21.55 38.72
C HIS A 180 12.37 23.08 38.93
N ALA A 181 11.17 23.66 38.95
CA ALA A 181 10.91 25.06 39.31
C ALA A 181 10.13 25.12 40.63
#